data_AF-A0A1F9X3L6-F1
#
_entry.id   AF-A0A1F9X3L6-F1
#
_cell.length_a   1.000
_cell.length_b   1.000
_cell.length_c   1.000
_cell.angle_alpha   90.00
_cell.angle_beta   90.00
_cell.angle_gamma   90.00
#
_symmetry.space_group_name_H-M   'P 1'
#
loop_
_entity.id
_entity.type
_entity.pdbx_description
1 polymer ?
#
loop_
_entity_poly.entity_id
_entity_poly.type
_entity_poly.pdbx_seq_one_letter_code
_entity_poly.pdbx_strand_id
1 'polypeptide(L)'
;MKNKLLLLFAALVLLSTTAFYLFKPSKTENIIPGIYSVSNNSAIITFESKAAYRAEIVFNFYLGDKKTQQRLKEENKTTAHKLYLQNLSPGTKYSYSFPNLSKREFYFKTKPDANQLFRFGIVPDLSGDEESVLSKLRYLFTKSPEFLIIMETAQYQNKISEIKPYLPIFDMQSYNSFNWGAWYFVILPENFKILQLEQDLKNNKLPNTFVCLDKKLLLNKELTHLLTLNKTTILSISPSEKDFSIIEADYYEATGVILDSEGKTIREFSVKESPAKIKKTCEYCRQLMDSGKYNDSIKAYREFIAEKKNSYQVDDAQYELASIYDRGLYDYRNALIEYTNLIKKFPDSTKKTLAENRISYLKENSDYDFKPLARYEDVKAQYFKTSKTIAGKTDSINKVEAILKEYPSCSLADDMLYWLANNYQDIDYKKSVEVYRKLIKDFPQSIYIQNAVLEIADVYYSNRQYNLAVSELKEAKSILPIENLGDINGKIAQSMRNIHRYWIAGLCWAIVLGSLLSILLLKPKITLSDFKTSGIHLLFYFVCFGIVVLLWFDLFSPLIPFIALAIPLLSAVPVISGLIAKQKLLLKIGLNVILTLCFLYIAIFYTYIHWLIVFGL
;
A
#
# COMPACT_ATOMS: atom_id res chain seq x y z
N MET A 1 25.88 -54.22 21.55
CA MET A 1 25.53 -53.04 20.71
C MET A 1 24.35 -52.23 21.26
N LYS A 2 23.12 -52.78 21.37
CA LYS A 2 21.90 -52.02 21.74
C LYS A 2 22.10 -50.92 22.80
N ASN A 3 22.69 -51.23 23.96
CA ASN A 3 22.84 -50.27 25.06
C ASN A 3 23.72 -49.06 24.71
N LYS A 4 24.75 -49.21 23.85
CA LYS A 4 25.56 -48.07 23.37
C LYS A 4 24.73 -47.16 22.44
N LEU A 5 23.86 -47.74 21.61
CA LEU A 5 22.96 -46.95 20.74
C LEU A 5 21.90 -46.20 21.56
N LEU A 6 21.36 -46.85 22.60
CA LEU A 6 20.39 -46.23 23.52
C LEU A 6 21.01 -45.06 24.31
N LEU A 7 22.25 -45.22 24.80
CA LEU A 7 23.01 -44.13 25.43
C LEU A 7 23.29 -42.97 24.47
N LEU A 8 23.63 -43.25 23.21
CA LEU A 8 23.86 -42.21 22.19
C LEU A 8 22.57 -41.46 21.85
N PHE A 9 21.44 -42.17 21.79
CA PHE A 9 20.11 -41.58 21.60
C PHE A 9 19.68 -40.73 22.81
N ALA A 10 19.90 -41.22 24.04
CA ALA A 10 19.63 -40.48 25.27
C ALA A 10 20.51 -39.21 25.38
N ALA A 11 21.78 -39.29 25.01
CA ALA A 11 22.68 -38.14 24.96
C ALA A 11 22.24 -37.10 23.90
N LEU A 12 21.81 -37.54 22.72
CA LEU A 12 21.22 -36.67 21.70
C LEU A 12 19.92 -36.00 22.17
N VAL A 13 19.07 -36.73 22.91
CA VAL A 13 17.86 -36.16 23.51
C VAL A 13 18.19 -35.17 24.63
N LEU A 14 19.17 -35.43 25.49
CA LEU A 14 19.64 -34.46 26.49
C LEU A 14 20.24 -33.21 25.83
N LEU A 15 21.03 -33.37 24.76
CA LEU A 15 21.59 -32.24 24.01
C LEU A 15 20.49 -31.43 23.32
N SER A 16 19.47 -32.08 22.75
CA SER A 16 18.33 -31.36 22.14
C SER A 16 17.45 -30.64 23.17
N THR A 17 17.24 -31.21 24.37
CA THR A 17 16.40 -30.60 25.41
C THR A 17 17.12 -29.49 26.17
N THR A 18 18.43 -29.61 26.38
CA THR A 18 19.27 -28.49 26.87
C THR A 18 19.39 -27.38 25.83
N ALA A 19 19.55 -27.70 24.54
CA ALA A 19 19.46 -26.70 23.47
C ALA A 19 18.08 -26.02 23.42
N PHE A 20 16.98 -26.76 23.57
CA PHE A 20 15.62 -26.22 23.61
C PHE A 20 15.39 -25.27 24.80
N TYR A 21 16.03 -25.52 25.95
CA TYR A 21 16.00 -24.60 27.09
C TYR A 21 16.91 -23.38 26.92
N LEU A 22 18.08 -23.54 26.27
CA LEU A 22 19.01 -22.44 25.96
C LEU A 22 18.53 -21.53 24.83
N PHE A 23 17.73 -22.05 23.88
CA PHE A 23 17.17 -21.32 22.74
C PHE A 23 15.66 -21.08 22.84
N LYS A 24 15.11 -21.05 24.05
CA LYS A 24 13.74 -20.56 24.27
C LYS A 24 13.71 -19.05 23.95
N PRO A 25 12.99 -18.58 22.92
CA PRO A 25 12.96 -17.16 22.57
C PRO A 25 12.45 -16.35 23.76
N SER A 26 13.29 -15.42 24.24
CA SER A 26 13.02 -14.71 25.49
C SER A 26 11.79 -13.83 25.37
N LYS A 27 10.89 -14.00 26.35
CA LYS A 27 9.90 -13.05 26.90
C LYS A 27 9.58 -11.81 26.05
N THR A 28 8.31 -11.62 25.73
CA THR A 28 7.74 -10.32 25.31
C THR A 28 8.26 -9.20 26.21
N GLU A 29 9.15 -8.37 25.66
CA GLU A 29 9.73 -7.24 26.36
C GLU A 29 8.82 -6.02 26.19
N ASN A 30 8.42 -5.40 27.30
CA ASN A 30 7.68 -4.14 27.29
C ASN A 30 8.62 -2.98 26.88
N ILE A 31 9.00 -2.96 25.61
CA ILE A 31 9.65 -1.81 24.99
C ILE A 31 8.70 -0.61 24.99
N ILE A 32 9.25 0.59 25.23
CA ILE A 32 8.55 1.86 25.11
C ILE A 32 9.18 2.59 23.91
N PRO A 33 8.65 2.40 22.69
CA PRO A 33 9.24 2.95 21.47
C PRO A 33 8.94 4.45 21.32
N GLY A 34 9.95 5.26 21.64
CA GLY A 34 9.92 6.70 21.46
C GLY A 34 10.07 7.11 20.00
N ILE A 35 9.37 8.17 19.63
CA ILE A 35 9.57 8.87 18.36
C ILE A 35 10.69 9.90 18.61
N TYR A 36 11.86 9.68 18.02
CA TYR A 36 13.02 10.57 18.18
C TYR A 36 12.91 11.83 17.33
N SER A 37 12.40 11.71 16.10
CA SER A 37 12.10 12.85 15.23
C SER A 37 11.12 12.48 14.11
N VAL A 38 10.42 13.49 13.58
CA VAL A 38 9.52 13.37 12.43
C VAL A 38 9.66 14.60 11.52
N SER A 39 9.73 14.36 10.21
CA SER A 39 9.69 15.36 9.15
C SER A 39 8.42 15.20 8.31
N ASN A 40 8.35 15.83 7.14
CA ASN A 40 7.27 15.57 6.18
C ASN A 40 7.45 14.24 5.41
N ASN A 41 8.67 13.74 5.24
CA ASN A 41 8.98 12.56 4.41
C ASN A 41 9.66 11.39 5.14
N SER A 42 9.95 11.54 6.44
CA SER A 42 10.75 10.59 7.22
C SER A 42 10.46 10.67 8.72
N ALA A 43 10.74 9.59 9.43
CA ALA A 43 10.62 9.50 10.89
C ALA A 43 11.72 8.62 11.48
N ILE A 44 12.17 8.93 12.70
CA ILE A 44 13.15 8.14 13.45
C ILE A 44 12.47 7.60 14.70
N ILE A 45 12.50 6.28 14.88
CA ILE A 45 11.91 5.59 16.04
C ILE A 45 13.05 4.89 16.80
N THR A 46 13.09 5.11 18.11
CA THR A 46 14.18 4.65 19.00
C THR A 46 13.63 3.92 20.22
N PHE A 47 14.32 2.85 20.63
CA PHE A 47 14.04 2.14 21.88
C PHE A 47 15.26 1.35 22.33
N GLU A 48 15.27 0.97 23.61
CA GLU A 48 16.29 0.09 24.18
C GLU A 48 15.74 -1.31 24.45
N SER A 49 16.62 -2.30 24.49
CA SER A 49 16.30 -3.71 24.77
C SER A 49 17.40 -4.37 25.61
N LYS A 50 17.05 -5.43 26.33
CA LYS A 50 17.99 -6.10 27.25
C LYS A 50 19.03 -7.00 26.56
N ALA A 51 18.92 -7.25 25.26
CA ALA A 51 19.81 -8.16 24.53
C ALA A 51 19.93 -7.74 23.06
N ALA A 52 21.14 -7.77 22.50
CA ALA A 52 21.39 -7.24 21.17
C ALA A 52 20.72 -8.07 20.05
N TYR A 53 19.75 -7.47 19.35
CA TYR A 53 19.08 -8.06 18.18
C TYR A 53 18.90 -7.04 17.05
N ARG A 54 18.40 -7.51 15.90
CA ARG A 54 17.98 -6.66 14.78
C ARG A 54 16.51 -6.33 14.95
N ALA A 55 16.17 -5.07 15.21
CA ALA A 55 14.77 -4.67 15.30
C ALA A 55 14.05 -4.86 13.95
N GLU A 56 12.74 -5.11 14.03
CA GLU A 56 11.85 -5.21 12.86
C GLU A 56 10.58 -4.43 13.16
N ILE A 57 10.25 -3.48 12.30
CA ILE A 57 9.07 -2.61 12.41
C ILE A 57 8.19 -2.78 11.19
N VAL A 58 6.90 -2.92 11.44
CA VAL A 58 5.84 -2.82 10.44
C VAL A 58 5.19 -1.47 10.63
N PHE A 59 4.96 -0.73 9.54
CA PHE A 59 4.20 0.51 9.58
C PHE A 59 3.17 0.58 8.45
N ASN A 60 2.06 1.27 8.69
CA ASN A 60 0.89 1.30 7.83
C ASN A 60 0.38 2.72 7.66
N PHE A 61 -0.20 3.05 6.51
CA PHE A 61 -0.94 4.29 6.28
C PHE A 61 -2.20 4.02 5.46
N TYR A 62 -3.13 4.97 5.46
CA TYR A 62 -4.44 4.85 4.81
C TYR A 62 -4.54 5.86 3.67
N LEU A 63 -4.76 5.38 2.45
CA LEU A 63 -5.13 6.17 1.27
C LEU A 63 -6.60 5.86 0.94
N GLY A 64 -7.50 6.66 1.50
CA GLY A 64 -8.91 6.27 1.65
C GLY A 64 -9.01 4.97 2.46
N ASP A 65 -9.88 4.05 2.03
CA ASP A 65 -10.09 2.75 2.68
C ASP A 65 -8.91 1.77 2.54
N LYS A 66 -7.89 2.09 1.73
CA LYS A 66 -6.74 1.18 1.49
C LYS A 66 -5.66 1.38 2.55
N LYS A 67 -5.53 0.40 3.47
CA LYS A 67 -4.37 0.25 4.37
C LYS A 67 -3.16 -0.27 3.58
N THR A 68 -2.19 0.60 3.29
CA THR A 68 -0.90 0.22 2.71
C THR A 68 0.09 -0.11 3.81
N GLN A 69 0.77 -1.26 3.72
CA GLN A 69 1.72 -1.75 4.72
C GLN A 69 3.15 -1.72 4.16
N GLN A 70 4.09 -1.25 4.99
CA GLN A 70 5.53 -1.30 4.75
C GLN A 70 6.25 -1.95 5.95
N ARG A 71 7.49 -2.40 5.74
CA ARG A 71 8.27 -3.18 6.71
C ARG A 71 9.75 -2.79 6.59
N LEU A 72 10.38 -2.49 7.71
CA LEU A 72 11.80 -2.12 7.81
C LEU A 72 12.48 -3.02 8.85
N LYS A 73 13.73 -3.42 8.59
CA LYS A 73 14.52 -4.30 9.45
C LYS A 73 15.92 -3.73 9.63
N GLU A 74 16.41 -3.78 10.86
CA GLU A 74 17.70 -3.25 11.26
C GLU A 74 18.85 -4.14 10.78
N GLU A 75 19.92 -3.55 10.25
CA GLU A 75 21.04 -4.29 9.65
C GLU A 75 21.94 -4.95 10.68
N ASN A 76 22.16 -4.27 11.80
CA ASN A 76 23.08 -4.68 12.87
C ASN A 76 22.32 -5.14 14.11
N LYS A 77 22.97 -5.97 14.93
CA LYS A 77 22.46 -6.29 16.27
C LYS A 77 22.86 -5.19 17.24
N THR A 78 21.90 -4.59 17.93
CA THR A 78 22.11 -3.53 18.93
C THR A 78 21.17 -3.72 20.12
N THR A 79 21.52 -3.16 21.27
CA THR A 79 20.60 -2.96 22.42
C THR A 79 19.94 -1.59 22.40
N ALA A 80 20.51 -0.62 21.67
CA ALA A 80 19.94 0.70 21.44
C ALA A 80 19.55 0.81 19.96
N HIS A 81 18.26 0.65 19.67
CA HIS A 81 17.69 0.55 18.33
C HIS A 81 17.38 1.93 17.77
N LYS A 82 17.64 2.15 16.47
CA LYS A 82 17.36 3.42 15.80
C LYS A 82 16.92 3.21 14.35
N LEU A 83 15.61 3.16 14.16
CA LEU A 83 14.97 2.82 12.89
C LEU A 83 14.61 4.08 12.11
N TYR A 84 15.11 4.17 10.88
CA TYR A 84 14.91 5.30 9.97
C TYR A 84 13.86 4.96 8.92
N LEU A 85 12.66 5.53 9.08
CA LEU A 85 11.58 5.44 8.10
C LEU A 85 11.76 6.58 7.09
N GLN A 86 11.67 6.26 5.79
CA GLN A 86 11.87 7.19 4.68
C GLN A 86 10.76 7.00 3.64
N ASN A 87 10.69 7.90 2.64
CA ASN A 87 9.66 7.90 1.59
C ASN A 87 8.23 7.93 2.13
N LEU A 88 8.03 8.58 3.28
CA LEU A 88 6.72 8.84 3.85
C LEU A 88 6.04 9.99 3.10
N SER A 89 4.70 10.00 3.10
CA SER A 89 3.90 11.08 2.52
C SER A 89 3.71 12.20 3.54
N PRO A 90 3.81 13.49 3.15
CA PRO A 90 3.51 14.64 4.01
C PRO A 90 2.08 14.63 4.57
N GLY A 91 1.90 15.18 5.77
CA GLY A 91 0.60 15.34 6.43
C GLY A 91 -0.18 14.03 6.66
N THR A 92 0.49 12.88 6.66
CA THR A 92 -0.13 11.56 6.61
C THR A 92 -0.01 10.84 7.95
N LYS A 93 -1.09 10.20 8.41
CA LYS A 93 -1.11 9.41 9.64
C LYS A 93 -0.61 7.98 9.37
N TYR A 94 0.38 7.58 10.15
CA TYR A 94 0.93 6.23 10.18
C TYR A 94 0.54 5.50 11.46
N SER A 95 0.35 4.18 11.39
CA SER A 95 0.45 3.27 12.55
C SER A 95 1.71 2.43 12.44
N TYR A 96 2.28 1.98 13.56
CA TYR A 96 3.43 1.08 13.55
C TYR A 96 3.40 0.07 14.70
N SER A 97 4.02 -1.09 14.49
CA SER A 97 4.14 -2.16 15.49
C SER A 97 5.41 -2.98 15.27
N PHE A 98 5.78 -3.74 16.30
CA PHE A 98 7.00 -4.56 16.33
C PHE A 98 6.58 -6.03 16.38
N PRO A 99 6.36 -6.70 15.23
CA PRO A 99 5.67 -8.01 15.19
C PRO A 99 6.31 -9.09 16.06
N ASN A 100 7.62 -9.00 16.28
CA ASN A 100 8.40 -9.99 17.04
C ASN A 100 8.58 -9.61 18.53
N LEU A 101 8.07 -8.45 18.97
CA LEU A 101 8.32 -7.87 20.30
C LEU A 101 7.04 -7.45 21.04
N SER A 102 6.13 -6.75 20.37
CA SER A 102 4.90 -6.22 20.97
C SER A 102 3.74 -6.13 19.97
N LYS A 103 2.55 -6.57 20.42
CA LYS A 103 1.29 -6.48 19.66
C LYS A 103 0.61 -5.10 19.73
N ARG A 104 1.17 -4.13 20.47
CA ARG A 104 0.63 -2.76 20.56
C ARG A 104 0.88 -2.03 19.24
N GLU A 105 -0.18 -1.56 18.57
CA GLU A 105 -0.03 -0.54 17.53
C GLU A 105 0.21 0.83 18.21
N PHE A 106 1.28 1.49 17.77
CA PHE A 106 1.61 2.89 18.02
C PHE A 106 1.26 3.70 16.76
N TYR A 107 1.32 5.03 16.83
CA TYR A 107 0.96 5.90 15.72
C TYR A 107 1.91 7.10 15.64
N PHE A 108 1.94 7.78 14.50
CA PHE A 108 2.46 9.13 14.35
C PHE A 108 1.78 9.83 13.16
N LYS A 109 2.00 11.14 13.00
CA LYS A 109 1.65 11.87 11.78
C LYS A 109 2.93 12.51 11.24
N THR A 110 3.21 12.38 9.95
CA THR A 110 4.26 13.19 9.30
C THR A 110 3.86 14.66 9.30
N LYS A 111 4.86 15.54 9.29
CA LYS A 111 4.60 16.97 9.18
C LYS A 111 3.90 17.28 7.85
N PRO A 112 2.96 18.23 7.81
CA PRO A 112 2.38 18.71 6.57
C PRO A 112 3.46 19.38 5.69
N ASP A 113 3.24 19.38 4.38
CA ASP A 113 3.92 20.30 3.47
C ASP A 113 3.40 21.74 3.68
N ALA A 114 4.14 22.72 3.16
CA ALA A 114 3.85 24.15 3.35
C ALA A 114 2.38 24.54 3.08
N ASN A 115 1.78 23.97 2.04
CA ASN A 115 0.42 24.28 1.57
C ASN A 115 -0.65 23.28 2.07
N GLN A 116 -0.32 22.35 2.97
CA GLN A 116 -1.29 21.41 3.54
C GLN A 116 -1.91 21.97 4.82
N LEU A 117 -3.24 21.82 4.92
CA LEU A 117 -4.03 22.19 6.10
C LEU A 117 -3.62 21.34 7.32
N PHE A 118 -3.41 21.99 8.46
CA PHE A 118 -3.12 21.34 9.73
C PHE A 118 -3.86 21.98 10.90
N ARG A 119 -3.94 21.25 12.02
CA ARG A 119 -4.61 21.72 13.26
C ARG A 119 -3.71 21.61 14.48
N PHE A 120 -3.82 22.54 15.41
CA PHE A 120 -3.17 22.46 16.72
C PHE A 120 -4.06 23.00 17.83
N GLY A 121 -3.86 22.49 19.04
CA GLY A 121 -4.56 22.96 20.24
C GLY A 121 -3.66 23.86 21.08
N ILE A 122 -4.20 24.98 21.55
CA ILE A 122 -3.63 25.74 22.68
C ILE A 122 -4.49 25.44 23.90
N VAL A 123 -3.85 24.87 24.91
CA VAL A 123 -4.44 24.51 26.20
C VAL A 123 -3.98 25.55 27.22
N PRO A 124 -4.92 26.19 27.97
CA PRO A 124 -4.57 27.13 29.03
C PRO A 124 -3.91 26.41 30.22
N ASP A 125 -3.74 27.10 31.34
CA ASP A 125 -3.54 26.42 32.61
C ASP A 125 -4.68 25.41 32.87
N LEU A 126 -4.34 24.28 33.50
CA LEU A 126 -5.25 23.17 33.79
C LEU A 126 -5.63 23.14 35.28
N SER A 127 -5.88 24.32 35.86
CA SER A 127 -6.44 24.46 37.19
C SER A 127 -7.91 23.98 37.25
N GLY A 128 -8.15 23.03 38.15
CA GLY A 128 -9.44 22.37 38.32
C GLY A 128 -9.29 20.97 38.90
N ASP A 129 -10.41 20.26 39.01
CA ASP A 129 -10.44 18.84 39.32
C ASP A 129 -10.00 17.98 38.12
N GLU A 130 -9.60 16.75 38.41
CA GLU A 130 -9.05 15.83 37.41
C GLU A 130 -10.06 15.45 36.32
N GLU A 131 -11.36 15.30 36.64
CA GLU A 131 -12.36 14.84 35.68
C GLU A 131 -12.78 15.94 34.71
N SER A 132 -12.85 17.18 35.19
CA SER A 132 -12.95 18.40 34.37
C SER A 132 -11.77 18.50 33.39
N VAL A 133 -10.53 18.35 33.86
CA VAL A 133 -9.34 18.39 32.97
C VAL A 133 -9.35 17.24 31.95
N LEU A 134 -9.69 16.02 32.36
CA LEU A 134 -9.74 14.86 31.46
C LEU A 134 -10.88 14.94 30.44
N SER A 135 -12.05 15.47 30.79
CA SER A 135 -13.16 15.66 29.84
C SER A 135 -12.83 16.74 28.80
N LYS A 136 -12.27 17.87 29.21
CA LYS A 136 -11.73 18.93 28.34
C LYS A 136 -10.71 18.36 27.32
N LEU A 137 -9.72 17.59 27.79
CA LEU A 137 -8.73 16.95 26.91
C LEU A 137 -9.36 15.94 25.95
N ARG A 138 -10.31 15.11 26.41
CA ARG A 138 -11.06 14.17 25.56
C ARG A 138 -11.81 14.89 24.45
N TYR A 139 -12.49 16.01 24.75
CA TYR A 139 -13.19 16.79 23.74
C TYR A 139 -12.23 17.35 22.69
N LEU A 140 -11.13 17.96 23.13
CA LEU A 140 -10.11 18.52 22.25
C LEU A 140 -9.51 17.45 21.31
N PHE A 141 -9.36 16.20 21.78
CA PHE A 141 -8.96 15.08 20.94
C PHE A 141 -9.99 14.65 19.87
N THR A 142 -11.27 15.00 19.99
CA THR A 142 -12.28 14.70 18.94
C THR A 142 -12.01 15.48 17.66
N LYS A 143 -11.53 16.73 17.79
CA LYS A 143 -11.22 17.64 16.67
C LYS A 143 -9.93 17.28 15.93
N SER A 144 -9.18 16.30 16.45
CA SER A 144 -7.95 15.72 15.90
C SER A 144 -6.84 16.74 15.59
N PRO A 145 -6.37 17.54 16.59
CA PRO A 145 -5.17 18.34 16.45
C PRO A 145 -3.92 17.45 16.26
N GLU A 146 -2.90 18.01 15.63
CA GLU A 146 -1.64 17.34 15.29
C GLU A 146 -0.56 17.49 16.36
N PHE A 147 -0.64 18.54 17.18
CA PHE A 147 0.16 18.79 18.37
C PHE A 147 -0.59 19.73 19.33
N LEU A 148 -0.09 19.83 20.57
CA LEU A 148 -0.58 20.75 21.60
C LEU A 148 0.51 21.74 22.02
N ILE A 149 0.09 22.94 22.43
CA ILE A 149 0.87 23.89 23.22
C ILE A 149 0.17 24.02 24.59
N ILE A 150 0.91 23.91 25.68
CA ILE A 150 0.39 23.94 27.06
C ILE A 150 1.05 25.07 27.88
N MET A 151 0.29 25.73 28.76
CA MET A 151 0.81 26.88 29.53
C MET A 151 1.52 26.49 30.85
N GLU A 152 0.98 25.54 31.64
CA GLU A 152 1.71 25.01 32.81
C GLU A 152 1.47 23.50 33.05
N THR A 153 2.40 22.86 33.79
CA THR A 153 3.38 22.00 33.11
C THR A 153 3.27 20.49 33.39
N ALA A 154 3.67 20.03 34.57
CA ALA A 154 4.16 18.65 34.73
C ALA A 154 3.07 17.57 34.92
N GLN A 155 1.98 17.87 35.66
CA GLN A 155 1.05 16.85 36.16
C GLN A 155 0.30 16.09 35.05
N TYR A 156 -0.07 16.79 33.96
CA TYR A 156 -0.95 16.23 32.94
C TYR A 156 -0.22 15.69 31.69
N GLN A 157 1.07 15.97 31.50
CA GLN A 157 1.86 15.42 30.37
C GLN A 157 1.84 13.88 30.34
N ASN A 158 1.92 13.23 31.52
CA ASN A 158 1.81 11.78 31.65
C ASN A 158 0.43 11.27 31.20
N LYS A 159 -0.66 11.92 31.61
CA LYS A 159 -2.04 11.51 31.25
C LYS A 159 -2.38 11.79 29.79
N ILE A 160 -1.87 12.88 29.22
CA ILE A 160 -1.93 13.11 27.76
C ILE A 160 -1.15 12.00 27.03
N SER A 161 0.00 11.59 27.55
CA SER A 161 0.80 10.49 27.00
C SER A 161 0.14 9.12 27.15
N GLU A 162 -0.72 8.89 28.15
CA GLU A 162 -1.54 7.67 28.26
C GLU A 162 -2.64 7.63 27.19
N ILE A 163 -3.33 8.74 26.95
CA ILE A 163 -4.49 8.82 26.04
C ILE A 163 -4.05 8.99 24.57
N LYS A 164 -2.97 9.74 24.33
CA LYS A 164 -2.40 10.09 23.02
C LYS A 164 -0.85 10.09 23.06
N PRO A 165 -0.19 8.93 23.24
CA PRO A 165 1.29 8.81 23.34
C PRO A 165 2.10 9.31 22.12
N TYR A 166 1.42 9.72 21.06
CA TYR A 166 1.99 10.12 19.76
C TYR A 166 1.71 11.58 19.39
N LEU A 167 1.02 12.33 20.27
CA LEU A 167 0.69 13.73 20.06
C LEU A 167 1.83 14.58 20.65
N PRO A 168 2.59 15.35 19.84
CA PRO A 168 3.62 16.24 20.35
C PRO A 168 3.01 17.28 21.30
N ILE A 169 3.66 17.49 22.43
CA ILE A 169 3.30 18.48 23.45
C ILE A 169 4.45 19.48 23.51
N PHE A 170 4.15 20.76 23.37
CA PHE A 170 5.12 21.85 23.51
C PHE A 170 4.80 22.66 24.77
N ASP A 171 5.75 22.65 25.70
CA ASP A 171 5.66 23.30 27.00
C ASP A 171 6.21 24.73 26.94
N MET A 172 5.43 25.72 27.40
CA MET A 172 5.78 27.14 27.38
C MET A 172 6.97 27.49 28.30
N GLN A 173 7.24 26.73 29.37
CA GLN A 173 8.38 26.95 30.26
C GLN A 173 9.71 26.44 29.67
N SER A 174 9.67 25.51 28.71
CA SER A 174 10.87 24.84 28.17
C SER A 174 11.43 25.53 26.93
N TYR A 175 12.72 25.90 26.96
CA TYR A 175 13.34 26.76 25.95
C TYR A 175 13.41 26.12 24.53
N ASN A 176 12.47 26.49 23.64
CA ASN A 176 12.13 25.72 22.44
C ASN A 176 11.78 26.58 21.20
N SER A 177 12.03 26.01 20.01
CA SER A 177 11.45 26.46 18.73
C SER A 177 11.31 25.27 17.77
N PHE A 178 10.32 25.30 16.86
CA PHE A 178 10.07 24.22 15.90
C PHE A 178 9.39 24.70 14.60
N ASN A 179 9.46 23.88 13.55
CA ASN A 179 8.75 24.12 12.30
C ASN A 179 7.59 23.11 12.16
N TRP A 180 6.42 23.55 11.70
CA TRP A 180 5.30 22.68 11.28
C TRP A 180 4.64 23.26 10.03
N GLY A 181 4.58 22.50 8.94
CA GLY A 181 4.16 23.04 7.63
C GLY A 181 5.05 24.21 7.19
N ALA A 182 4.41 25.32 6.81
CA ALA A 182 5.09 26.58 6.49
C ALA A 182 5.49 27.42 7.73
N TRP A 183 4.97 27.07 8.90
CA TRP A 183 4.96 27.92 10.09
C TRP A 183 6.16 27.63 11.00
N TYR A 184 6.85 28.69 11.42
CA TYR A 184 7.92 28.63 12.42
C TYR A 184 7.40 29.12 13.77
N PHE A 185 7.47 28.23 14.75
CA PHE A 185 7.01 28.39 16.13
C PHE A 185 8.24 28.72 16.98
N VAL A 186 8.30 29.95 17.47
CA VAL A 186 9.37 30.48 18.34
C VAL A 186 8.73 30.88 19.66
N ILE A 187 9.56 31.08 20.68
CA ILE A 187 9.18 31.49 22.02
C ILE A 187 10.31 32.52 22.43
N LEU A 188 10.03 33.75 22.94
CA LEU A 188 10.87 34.82 23.60
C LEU A 188 10.11 35.80 24.60
N PRO A 189 10.70 36.30 25.73
CA PRO A 189 10.16 36.22 27.13
C PRO A 189 9.05 37.13 27.71
N GLU A 190 8.51 36.71 28.87
CA GLU A 190 7.58 37.50 29.73
C GLU A 190 8.12 38.91 30.02
N ASN A 191 9.43 39.02 30.25
CA ASN A 191 10.13 40.27 30.51
C ASN A 191 10.73 40.92 29.23
N PHE A 192 10.33 40.46 28.03
CA PHE A 192 10.91 40.93 26.77
C PHE A 192 10.32 42.27 26.31
N LYS A 193 11.12 43.05 25.58
CA LYS A 193 10.71 44.33 24.99
C LYS A 193 10.67 44.20 23.47
N ILE A 194 9.49 44.40 22.88
CA ILE A 194 9.20 44.17 21.45
C ILE A 194 10.21 44.88 20.51
N LEU A 195 10.65 46.09 20.85
CA LEU A 195 11.64 46.86 20.06
C LEU A 195 13.02 46.20 19.93
N GLN A 196 13.36 45.24 20.78
CA GLN A 196 14.66 44.54 20.76
C GLN A 196 14.68 43.34 19.79
N LEU A 197 13.49 42.84 19.41
CA LEU A 197 13.29 41.63 18.62
C LEU A 197 14.07 41.63 17.29
N GLU A 198 14.03 42.73 16.55
CA GLU A 198 14.65 42.84 15.22
C GLU A 198 16.18 42.85 15.24
N GLN A 199 16.79 43.28 16.36
CA GLN A 199 18.26 43.32 16.49
C GLN A 199 18.80 41.97 16.93
N ASP A 200 18.13 41.31 17.87
CA ASP A 200 18.58 40.02 18.42
C ASP A 200 18.36 38.86 17.42
N LEU A 201 17.30 38.91 16.61
CA LEU A 201 17.12 38.00 15.45
C LEU A 201 18.25 38.11 14.40
N LYS A 202 18.87 39.29 14.24
CA LYS A 202 20.02 39.46 13.33
C LYS A 202 21.33 38.96 13.94
N ASN A 203 21.45 39.00 15.27
CA ASN A 203 22.67 38.65 16.01
C ASN A 203 22.65 37.21 16.58
N ASN A 204 21.57 36.46 16.33
CA ASN A 204 21.42 35.02 16.57
C ASN A 204 21.68 34.58 18.03
N LYS A 205 21.10 35.33 18.97
CA LYS A 205 21.06 35.03 20.42
C LYS A 205 19.69 35.45 21.00
N LEU A 206 19.09 34.62 21.88
CA LEU A 206 17.98 34.86 22.85
C LEU A 206 16.66 34.01 22.69
N PRO A 207 15.85 33.77 23.78
CA PRO A 207 14.93 32.57 23.88
C PRO A 207 13.57 32.71 24.71
N ASN A 208 12.54 31.79 24.70
CA ASN A 208 11.10 31.70 25.28
C ASN A 208 10.32 32.91 25.89
N THR A 209 9.04 33.38 25.70
CA THR A 209 7.59 33.10 25.26
C THR A 209 7.00 33.40 23.81
N PHE A 210 5.94 32.74 23.36
CA PHE A 210 5.55 32.53 21.92
C PHE A 210 5.56 33.66 20.83
N VAL A 211 6.19 33.41 19.66
CA VAL A 211 6.12 34.14 18.37
C VAL A 211 5.89 33.19 17.18
N CYS A 212 5.03 33.55 16.22
CA CYS A 212 4.92 32.88 14.92
C CYS A 212 5.57 33.68 13.77
N LEU A 213 6.33 33.02 12.89
CA LEU A 213 6.92 33.61 11.67
C LEU A 213 6.77 32.72 10.42
N ASP A 214 6.62 33.35 9.26
CA ASP A 214 6.72 32.70 7.94
C ASP A 214 8.21 32.64 7.51
N LYS A 215 8.66 31.44 7.14
CA LYS A 215 10.08 31.18 6.79
C LYS A 215 10.58 32.01 5.60
N LYS A 216 9.70 32.49 4.71
CA LYS A 216 10.10 33.25 3.50
C LYS A 216 10.22 34.76 3.73
N LEU A 217 9.67 35.29 4.83
CA LEU A 217 9.72 36.72 5.18
C LEU A 217 10.94 37.13 6.02
N LEU A 218 11.77 36.19 6.49
CA LEU A 218 13.01 36.51 7.22
C LEU A 218 14.07 37.28 6.40
N LEU A 219 13.83 37.54 5.11
CA LEU A 219 14.71 38.28 4.20
C LEU A 219 14.04 39.47 3.47
N ASN A 220 12.74 39.71 3.65
CA ASN A 220 12.04 40.89 3.09
C ASN A 220 10.79 41.26 3.90
N LYS A 221 10.44 42.55 3.88
CA LYS A 221 9.64 43.25 4.90
C LYS A 221 8.21 42.74 5.17
N GLU A 222 7.72 43.17 6.33
CA GLU A 222 6.33 43.23 6.84
C GLU A 222 5.73 41.95 7.42
N LEU A 223 5.74 41.87 8.76
CA LEU A 223 5.06 40.84 9.54
C LEU A 223 3.53 41.04 9.52
N THR A 224 2.80 39.94 9.51
CA THR A 224 1.43 39.82 10.03
C THR A 224 1.39 38.63 10.98
N HIS A 225 0.88 38.82 12.20
CA HIS A 225 1.45 38.19 13.40
C HIS A 225 0.62 37.07 14.04
N LEU A 226 1.29 36.28 14.90
CA LEU A 226 0.72 35.94 16.21
C LEU A 226 1.77 36.17 17.32
N LEU A 227 1.40 36.87 18.40
CA LEU A 227 2.28 37.18 19.53
C LEU A 227 1.50 37.46 20.85
N THR A 228 1.72 36.61 21.85
CA THR A 228 1.55 36.74 23.33
C THR A 228 0.35 37.45 24.00
N LEU A 229 -0.10 36.87 25.12
CA LEU A 229 -0.79 37.62 26.19
C LEU A 229 0.18 38.56 26.92
N ASN A 230 0.07 39.87 26.71
CA ASN A 230 -0.38 40.79 27.77
C ASN A 230 -0.77 42.16 27.17
N LYS A 231 -1.35 43.02 28.01
CA LYS A 231 -1.76 44.41 27.69
C LYS A 231 -0.57 45.19 27.08
N THR A 232 -0.67 45.87 25.92
CA THR A 232 -1.84 46.49 25.27
C THR A 232 -1.82 46.42 23.74
N THR A 233 -2.97 46.12 23.13
CA THR A 233 -3.30 46.37 21.69
C THR A 233 -2.40 45.70 20.63
N ILE A 234 -2.22 44.38 20.76
CA ILE A 234 -2.25 43.46 19.61
C ILE A 234 -3.46 42.53 19.84
N LEU A 235 -3.93 41.79 18.81
CA LEU A 235 -5.16 40.98 18.85
C LEU A 235 -5.06 39.88 19.93
N SER A 236 -5.51 40.20 21.15
CA SER A 236 -5.22 39.41 22.34
C SER A 236 -6.11 38.18 22.41
N ILE A 237 -5.57 37.02 22.06
CA ILE A 237 -6.07 35.74 22.53
C ILE A 237 -5.72 35.62 24.02
N SER A 238 -6.43 36.38 24.84
CA SER A 238 -6.67 35.96 26.22
C SER A 238 -7.87 35.04 26.15
N PRO A 239 -7.71 33.70 26.25
CA PRO A 239 -8.79 32.92 26.81
C PRO A 239 -9.05 33.43 28.25
N SER A 240 -10.18 33.08 28.87
CA SER A 240 -10.14 33.05 30.34
C SER A 240 -9.16 31.95 30.77
N GLU A 241 -8.81 31.89 32.05
CA GLU A 241 -7.95 30.83 32.62
C GLU A 241 -8.54 29.41 32.47
N LYS A 242 -9.67 29.24 31.76
CA LYS A 242 -10.50 28.03 31.72
C LYS A 242 -10.82 27.53 30.31
N ASP A 243 -10.60 28.33 29.26
CA ASP A 243 -11.10 28.10 27.89
C ASP A 243 -10.03 27.58 26.92
N PHE A 244 -10.42 26.68 26.02
CA PHE A 244 -9.52 26.02 25.08
C PHE A 244 -9.55 26.69 23.72
N SER A 245 -8.42 26.74 23.02
CA SER A 245 -8.38 27.19 21.63
C SER A 245 -7.92 26.08 20.70
N ILE A 246 -8.61 25.93 19.57
CA ILE A 246 -8.17 25.06 18.47
C ILE A 246 -7.97 25.94 17.25
N ILE A 247 -6.81 25.84 16.62
CA ILE A 247 -6.42 26.62 15.45
C ILE A 247 -6.23 25.67 14.28
N GLU A 248 -6.82 26.03 13.14
CA GLU A 248 -6.60 25.43 11.83
C GLU A 248 -5.80 26.41 10.95
N ALA A 249 -4.81 25.91 10.23
CA ALA A 249 -3.85 26.74 9.47
C ALA A 249 -3.36 26.06 8.19
N ASP A 250 -3.08 26.85 7.16
CA ASP A 250 -2.32 26.46 5.96
C ASP A 250 -1.25 27.52 5.61
N TYR A 251 -0.68 27.53 4.39
CA TYR A 251 0.26 28.59 4.00
C TYR A 251 -0.34 30.00 4.04
N TYR A 252 -1.63 30.14 3.72
CA TYR A 252 -2.28 31.41 3.37
C TYR A 252 -3.11 31.99 4.51
N GLU A 253 -3.90 31.18 5.20
CA GLU A 253 -4.76 31.62 6.31
C GLU A 253 -4.62 30.73 7.56
N ALA A 254 -5.07 31.26 8.70
CA ALA A 254 -5.29 30.48 9.91
C ALA A 254 -6.44 31.06 10.72
N THR A 255 -7.32 30.20 11.21
CA THR A 255 -8.51 30.55 11.99
C THR A 255 -8.54 29.75 13.28
N GLY A 256 -8.97 30.39 14.38
CA GLY A 256 -9.07 29.78 15.69
C GLY A 256 -10.49 29.81 16.24
N VAL A 257 -10.81 28.84 17.08
CA VAL A 257 -12.09 28.72 17.79
C VAL A 257 -11.82 28.57 19.27
N ILE A 258 -12.42 29.45 20.08
CA ILE A 258 -12.45 29.36 21.55
C ILE A 258 -13.63 28.48 21.96
N LEU A 259 -13.37 27.53 22.87
CA LEU A 259 -14.28 26.47 23.29
C LEU A 259 -14.44 26.48 24.80
N ASP A 260 -15.69 26.34 25.28
CA ASP A 260 -15.99 26.18 26.70
C ASP A 260 -15.68 24.75 27.21
N SER A 261 -15.94 24.51 28.49
CA SER A 261 -15.74 23.20 29.14
C SER A 261 -16.62 22.07 28.59
N GLU A 262 -17.73 22.38 27.92
CA GLU A 262 -18.60 21.41 27.25
C GLU A 262 -18.19 21.22 25.77
N GLY A 263 -17.24 22.01 25.30
CA GLY A 263 -16.71 21.96 23.93
C GLY A 263 -17.52 22.78 22.92
N LYS A 264 -18.47 23.61 23.38
CA LYS A 264 -19.24 24.48 22.50
C LYS A 264 -18.41 25.70 22.10
N THR A 265 -18.57 26.14 20.86
CA THR A 265 -17.94 27.36 20.35
C THR A 265 -18.43 28.57 21.13
N ILE A 266 -17.53 29.22 21.86
CA ILE A 266 -17.74 30.54 22.46
C ILE A 266 -17.61 31.60 21.37
N ARG A 267 -16.52 31.55 20.61
CA ARG A 267 -16.15 32.57 19.62
C ARG A 267 -15.14 32.03 18.59
N GLU A 268 -15.27 32.50 17.35
CA GLU A 268 -14.26 32.36 16.31
C GLU A 268 -13.37 33.62 16.19
N PHE A 269 -12.12 33.43 15.77
CA PHE A 269 -11.15 34.51 15.55
C PHE A 269 -10.20 34.17 14.38
N SER A 270 -9.63 35.18 13.74
CA SER A 270 -8.54 34.97 12.77
C SER A 270 -7.18 35.03 13.47
N VAL A 271 -6.26 34.18 13.03
CA VAL A 271 -4.84 34.14 13.44
C VAL A 271 -3.96 34.70 12.33
N LYS A 272 -4.21 34.28 11.08
CA LYS A 272 -3.62 34.85 9.88
C LYS A 272 -4.75 35.10 8.90
N GLU A 273 -5.12 36.36 8.71
CA GLU A 273 -6.01 36.72 7.61
C GLU A 273 -5.27 36.51 6.30
N SER A 274 -5.95 35.87 5.33
CA SER A 274 -5.45 35.77 3.97
C SER A 274 -5.11 37.17 3.43
N PRO A 275 -3.96 37.40 2.73
CA PRO A 275 -3.55 38.70 2.16
C PRO A 275 -4.46 39.24 1.03
N ALA A 276 -5.74 39.36 1.32
CA ALA A 276 -6.90 39.35 0.44
C ALA A 276 -7.07 38.08 -0.43
N LYS A 277 -8.34 37.81 -0.76
CA LYS A 277 -8.82 37.01 -1.90
C LYS A 277 -8.68 35.46 -1.87
N ILE A 278 -8.02 34.80 -0.92
CA ILE A 278 -8.01 33.32 -0.87
C ILE A 278 -9.01 32.76 0.17
N LYS A 279 -10.12 32.20 -0.31
CA LYS A 279 -10.82 31.04 0.28
C LYS A 279 -11.22 30.12 -0.86
N LYS A 280 -10.67 28.91 -0.93
CA LYS A 280 -10.59 28.16 -2.20
C LYS A 280 -11.81 27.29 -2.53
N THR A 281 -12.54 26.76 -1.55
CA THR A 281 -13.44 25.61 -1.80
C THR A 281 -14.72 25.62 -0.97
N CYS A 282 -15.86 25.27 -1.59
CA CYS A 282 -17.11 25.01 -0.89
C CYS A 282 -17.14 23.57 -0.32
N GLU A 283 -16.74 23.40 0.94
CA GLU A 283 -16.75 22.08 1.59
C GLU A 283 -18.16 21.48 1.72
N TYR A 284 -19.16 22.31 2.06
CA TYR A 284 -20.56 21.88 2.14
C TYR A 284 -21.08 21.32 0.81
N CYS A 285 -20.70 21.93 -0.31
CA CYS A 285 -21.05 21.47 -1.64
C CYS A 285 -20.45 20.08 -1.93
N ARG A 286 -19.20 19.82 -1.50
CA ARG A 286 -18.57 18.49 -1.57
C ARG A 286 -19.27 17.47 -0.70
N GLN A 287 -19.57 17.79 0.57
CA GLN A 287 -20.27 16.86 1.47
C GLN A 287 -21.62 16.40 0.90
N LEU A 288 -22.36 17.28 0.21
CA LEU A 288 -23.58 16.91 -0.51
C LEU A 288 -23.30 15.97 -1.71
N MET A 289 -22.24 16.22 -2.49
CA MET A 289 -21.81 15.37 -3.61
C MET A 289 -21.39 13.97 -3.13
N ASP A 290 -20.56 13.90 -2.09
CA ASP A 290 -20.06 12.65 -1.50
C ASP A 290 -21.20 11.83 -0.87
N SER A 291 -22.26 12.51 -0.40
CA SER A 291 -23.52 11.90 0.07
C SER A 291 -24.46 11.46 -1.07
N GLY A 292 -24.06 11.58 -2.34
CA GLY A 292 -24.88 11.27 -3.51
C GLY A 292 -26.03 12.26 -3.78
N LYS A 293 -26.10 13.38 -3.05
CA LYS A 293 -27.14 14.41 -3.20
C LYS A 293 -26.79 15.40 -4.31
N TYR A 294 -26.64 14.89 -5.52
CA TYR A 294 -26.11 15.66 -6.65
C TYR A 294 -26.92 16.93 -6.97
N ASN A 295 -28.26 16.90 -6.88
CA ASN A 295 -29.09 18.08 -7.13
C ASN A 295 -28.90 19.17 -6.05
N ASP A 296 -28.82 18.79 -4.77
CA ASP A 296 -28.55 19.73 -3.67
C ASP A 296 -27.14 20.32 -3.80
N SER A 297 -26.16 19.49 -4.16
CA SER A 297 -24.78 19.89 -4.40
C SER A 297 -24.66 20.86 -5.59
N ILE A 298 -25.31 20.57 -6.72
CA ILE A 298 -25.41 21.46 -7.89
C ILE A 298 -25.97 22.82 -7.50
N LYS A 299 -27.04 22.85 -6.68
CA LYS A 299 -27.61 24.10 -6.18
C LYS A 299 -26.61 24.87 -5.33
N ALA A 300 -26.01 24.24 -4.33
CA ALA A 300 -25.02 24.87 -3.45
C ALA A 300 -23.79 25.39 -4.21
N TYR A 301 -23.28 24.63 -5.20
CA TYR A 301 -22.20 25.07 -6.07
C TYR A 301 -22.61 26.28 -6.92
N ARG A 302 -23.81 26.30 -7.49
CA ARG A 302 -24.30 27.46 -8.27
C ARG A 302 -24.50 28.71 -7.42
N GLU A 303 -24.98 28.56 -6.19
CA GLU A 303 -25.09 29.66 -5.22
C GLU A 303 -23.70 30.21 -4.84
N PHE A 304 -22.72 29.34 -4.56
CA PHE A 304 -21.32 29.73 -4.31
C PHE A 304 -20.68 30.43 -5.51
N ILE A 305 -20.83 29.89 -6.72
CA ILE A 305 -20.33 30.46 -7.99
C ILE A 305 -20.91 31.87 -8.23
N ALA A 306 -22.20 32.07 -7.93
CA ALA A 306 -22.86 33.36 -8.08
C ALA A 306 -22.41 34.38 -7.01
N GLU A 307 -22.25 33.95 -5.75
CA GLU A 307 -21.83 34.80 -4.64
C GLU A 307 -20.40 35.34 -4.83
N LYS A 308 -19.45 34.49 -5.25
CA LYS A 308 -18.02 34.84 -5.38
C LYS A 308 -17.63 35.48 -6.73
N LYS A 309 -18.60 35.82 -7.59
CA LYS A 309 -18.53 36.71 -8.78
C LYS A 309 -17.20 36.70 -9.56
N ASN A 310 -16.96 35.65 -10.36
CA ASN A 310 -15.78 35.51 -11.24
C ASN A 310 -14.40 35.71 -10.55
N SER A 311 -14.31 35.60 -9.22
CA SER A 311 -13.01 35.49 -8.56
C SER A 311 -12.36 34.14 -8.87
N TYR A 312 -11.04 34.03 -8.68
CA TYR A 312 -10.31 32.76 -8.83
C TYR A 312 -10.67 31.70 -7.76
N GLN A 313 -11.63 31.98 -6.88
CA GLN A 313 -12.23 31.00 -5.96
C GLN A 313 -13.26 30.10 -6.67
N VAL A 314 -13.66 30.48 -7.89
CA VAL A 314 -14.81 29.95 -8.61
C VAL A 314 -14.43 28.84 -9.61
N ASP A 315 -13.15 28.74 -10.01
CA ASP A 315 -12.72 27.79 -11.04
C ASP A 315 -12.74 26.33 -10.54
N ASP A 316 -12.19 26.06 -9.34
CA ASP A 316 -12.33 24.78 -8.65
C ASP A 316 -13.82 24.38 -8.53
N ALA A 317 -14.68 25.29 -8.06
CA ALA A 317 -16.12 25.04 -7.91
C ALA A 317 -16.84 24.80 -9.24
N GLN A 318 -16.48 25.52 -10.31
CA GLN A 318 -17.02 25.36 -11.67
C GLN A 318 -16.57 24.03 -12.31
N TYR A 319 -15.37 23.53 -11.98
CA TYR A 319 -14.91 22.20 -12.37
C TYR A 319 -15.64 21.07 -11.62
N GLU A 320 -15.82 21.19 -10.30
CA GLU A 320 -16.55 20.19 -9.50
C GLU A 320 -18.04 20.13 -9.90
N LEU A 321 -18.66 21.28 -10.20
CA LEU A 321 -20.02 21.34 -10.76
C LEU A 321 -20.14 20.55 -12.08
N ALA A 322 -19.16 20.70 -12.98
CA ALA A 322 -19.11 19.93 -14.22
C ALA A 322 -18.85 18.43 -13.96
N SER A 323 -18.03 18.10 -12.96
CA SER A 323 -17.73 16.72 -12.51
C SER A 323 -18.99 15.98 -12.01
N ILE A 324 -19.92 16.67 -11.33
CA ILE A 324 -21.21 16.09 -10.92
C ILE A 324 -22.04 15.69 -12.14
N TYR A 325 -22.15 16.57 -13.14
CA TYR A 325 -22.85 16.25 -14.37
C TYR A 325 -22.15 15.11 -15.15
N ASP A 326 -20.82 15.13 -15.24
CA ASP A 326 -19.98 14.12 -15.93
C ASP A 326 -20.07 12.72 -15.31
N ARG A 327 -20.05 12.61 -13.97
CA ARG A 327 -19.78 11.34 -13.26
C ARG A 327 -20.84 10.93 -12.24
N GLY A 328 -21.60 11.89 -11.72
CA GLY A 328 -22.71 11.62 -10.79
C GLY A 328 -24.04 11.40 -11.51
N LEU A 329 -24.25 12.10 -12.62
CA LEU A 329 -25.51 12.09 -13.38
C LEU A 329 -25.40 11.55 -14.81
N TYR A 330 -24.18 11.45 -15.36
CA TYR A 330 -23.89 11.13 -16.77
C TYR A 330 -24.61 12.06 -17.78
N ASP A 331 -24.89 13.30 -17.36
CA ASP A 331 -25.44 14.36 -18.20
C ASP A 331 -24.28 15.12 -18.86
N TYR A 332 -23.69 14.48 -19.86
CA TYR A 332 -22.52 15.01 -20.57
C TYR A 332 -22.82 16.31 -21.31
N ARG A 333 -24.09 16.60 -21.64
CA ARG A 333 -24.51 17.86 -22.25
C ARG A 333 -24.30 19.02 -21.28
N ASN A 334 -24.77 18.92 -20.04
CA ASN A 334 -24.51 19.93 -19.01
C ASN A 334 -23.05 19.93 -18.55
N ALA A 335 -22.38 18.77 -18.49
CA ALA A 335 -20.94 18.71 -18.18
C ALA A 335 -20.10 19.49 -19.20
N LEU A 336 -20.34 19.31 -20.51
CA LEU A 336 -19.68 20.04 -21.58
C LEU A 336 -19.91 21.56 -21.48
N ILE A 337 -21.10 22.00 -21.10
CA ILE A 337 -21.41 23.42 -20.87
C ILE A 337 -20.59 23.96 -19.69
N GLU A 338 -20.59 23.29 -18.54
CA GLU A 338 -19.92 23.79 -17.34
C GLU A 338 -18.38 23.70 -17.42
N TYR A 339 -17.82 22.70 -18.11
CA TYR A 339 -16.39 22.67 -18.46
C TYR A 339 -16.02 23.76 -19.49
N THR A 340 -16.90 24.10 -20.44
CA THR A 340 -16.66 25.22 -21.37
C THR A 340 -16.75 26.57 -20.64
N ASN A 341 -17.68 26.70 -19.68
CA ASN A 341 -17.78 27.87 -18.80
C ASN A 341 -16.51 28.09 -17.98
N LEU A 342 -15.90 27.02 -17.44
CA LEU A 342 -14.61 27.07 -16.76
C LEU A 342 -13.55 27.72 -17.65
N ILE A 343 -13.27 27.14 -18.81
CA ILE A 343 -12.17 27.56 -19.70
C ILE A 343 -12.39 28.99 -20.20
N LYS A 344 -13.65 29.37 -20.49
CA LYS A 344 -14.00 30.71 -20.98
C LYS A 344 -13.91 31.81 -19.91
N LYS A 345 -14.24 31.51 -18.66
CA LYS A 345 -14.22 32.48 -17.55
C LYS A 345 -12.87 32.54 -16.83
N PHE A 346 -12.14 31.42 -16.79
CA PHE A 346 -10.91 31.22 -16.03
C PHE A 346 -9.81 30.63 -16.93
N PRO A 347 -9.33 31.39 -17.94
CA PRO A 347 -8.38 30.89 -18.96
C PRO A 347 -7.01 30.51 -18.40
N ASP A 348 -6.69 30.94 -17.18
CA ASP A 348 -5.46 30.65 -16.42
C ASP A 348 -5.68 29.59 -15.31
N SER A 349 -6.85 28.96 -15.26
CA SER A 349 -7.19 27.94 -14.24
C SER A 349 -6.25 26.73 -14.29
N THR A 350 -5.82 26.27 -13.11
CA THR A 350 -5.06 25.00 -12.98
C THR A 350 -5.86 23.77 -13.43
N LYS A 351 -7.19 23.88 -13.56
CA LYS A 351 -8.10 22.83 -14.03
C LYS A 351 -8.31 22.83 -15.54
N LYS A 352 -7.87 23.89 -16.25
CA LYS A 352 -8.14 24.10 -17.68
C LYS A 352 -7.80 22.89 -18.54
N THR A 353 -6.55 22.43 -18.53
CA THR A 353 -6.10 21.28 -19.34
C THR A 353 -6.84 19.99 -18.98
N LEU A 354 -7.26 19.83 -17.72
CA LEU A 354 -8.03 18.67 -17.28
C LEU A 354 -9.47 18.70 -17.84
N ALA A 355 -10.07 19.88 -17.91
CA ALA A 355 -11.36 20.11 -18.56
C ALA A 355 -11.28 20.04 -20.09
N GLU A 356 -10.21 20.57 -20.71
CA GLU A 356 -9.95 20.46 -22.16
C GLU A 356 -9.86 18.99 -22.59
N ASN A 357 -9.07 18.18 -21.86
CA ASN A 357 -8.95 16.75 -22.09
C ASN A 357 -10.29 16.00 -21.92
N ARG A 358 -11.09 16.33 -20.87
CA ARG A 358 -12.41 15.69 -20.69
C ARG A 358 -13.41 16.15 -21.75
N ILE A 359 -13.38 17.42 -22.18
CA ILE A 359 -14.20 17.90 -23.31
C ILE A 359 -13.88 17.14 -24.60
N SER A 360 -12.60 16.88 -24.88
CA SER A 360 -12.20 16.11 -26.08
C SER A 360 -12.79 14.70 -26.01
N TYR A 361 -12.51 13.97 -24.92
CA TYR A 361 -13.05 12.62 -24.69
C TYR A 361 -14.59 12.57 -24.76
N LEU A 362 -15.30 13.53 -24.16
CA LEU A 362 -16.76 13.56 -24.24
C LEU A 362 -17.27 13.84 -25.66
N LYS A 363 -16.58 14.64 -26.47
CA LYS A 363 -16.96 14.92 -27.87
C LYS A 363 -16.65 13.74 -28.80
N GLU A 364 -15.49 13.12 -28.64
CA GLU A 364 -15.09 11.91 -29.36
C GLU A 364 -16.09 10.78 -29.15
N ASN A 365 -16.67 10.68 -27.95
CA ASN A 365 -17.62 9.64 -27.54
C ASN A 365 -19.05 10.18 -27.36
N SER A 366 -19.47 11.11 -28.23
CA SER A 366 -20.81 11.75 -28.23
C SER A 366 -21.85 11.06 -29.13
N ASP A 367 -21.47 9.97 -29.79
CA ASP A 367 -22.33 9.17 -30.65
C ASP A 367 -23.50 8.53 -29.89
N TYR A 368 -24.59 8.26 -30.64
CA TYR A 368 -25.86 7.75 -30.11
C TYR A 368 -26.44 8.56 -28.94
N ASP A 369 -26.12 9.86 -28.87
CA ASP A 369 -26.47 10.78 -27.76
C ASP A 369 -25.88 10.32 -26.42
N PHE A 370 -24.58 9.99 -26.45
CA PHE A 370 -23.76 9.54 -25.31
C PHE A 370 -24.24 8.25 -24.61
N LYS A 371 -25.26 7.54 -25.11
CA LYS A 371 -25.83 6.34 -24.46
C LYS A 371 -24.82 5.19 -24.25
N PRO A 372 -23.89 4.88 -25.19
CA PRO A 372 -22.88 3.86 -24.97
C PRO A 372 -21.90 4.29 -23.87
N LEU A 373 -21.47 5.56 -23.91
CA LEU A 373 -20.58 6.17 -22.92
C LEU A 373 -21.18 6.14 -21.50
N ALA A 374 -22.42 6.60 -21.33
CA ALA A 374 -23.12 6.62 -20.03
C ALA A 374 -23.18 5.22 -19.40
N ARG A 375 -23.59 4.22 -20.20
CA ARG A 375 -23.69 2.83 -19.74
C ARG A 375 -22.33 2.21 -19.44
N TYR A 376 -21.29 2.56 -20.20
CA TYR A 376 -19.95 2.00 -20.00
C TYR A 376 -19.22 2.66 -18.82
N GLU A 377 -19.35 3.97 -18.61
CA GLU A 377 -18.83 4.65 -17.41
C GLU A 377 -19.51 4.15 -16.13
N ASP A 378 -20.84 3.91 -16.16
CA ASP A 378 -21.55 3.29 -15.02
C ASP A 378 -21.04 1.87 -14.70
N VAL A 379 -20.85 1.03 -15.72
CA VAL A 379 -20.22 -0.30 -15.50
C VAL A 379 -18.81 -0.16 -14.94
N LYS A 380 -17.97 0.72 -15.48
CA LYS A 380 -16.61 0.98 -14.96
C LYS A 380 -16.63 1.46 -13.49
N ALA A 381 -17.56 2.35 -13.13
CA ALA A 381 -17.73 2.85 -11.77
C ALA A 381 -18.20 1.77 -10.78
N GLN A 382 -19.11 0.88 -11.19
CA GLN A 382 -19.60 -0.24 -10.39
C GLN A 382 -18.57 -1.38 -10.27
N TYR A 383 -17.79 -1.65 -11.33
CA TYR A 383 -16.88 -2.78 -11.44
C TYR A 383 -15.87 -2.86 -10.28
N PHE A 384 -15.33 -1.74 -9.81
CA PHE A 384 -14.40 -1.72 -8.66
C PHE A 384 -15.01 -2.26 -7.35
N LYS A 385 -16.35 -2.27 -7.23
CA LYS A 385 -17.07 -2.81 -6.07
C LYS A 385 -17.40 -4.30 -6.24
N THR A 386 -17.77 -4.72 -7.45
CA THR A 386 -18.30 -6.06 -7.76
C THR A 386 -17.23 -7.10 -8.15
N SER A 387 -16.15 -6.66 -8.79
CA SER A 387 -15.06 -7.49 -9.38
C SER A 387 -14.30 -8.40 -8.41
N LYS A 388 -14.48 -8.24 -7.09
CA LYS A 388 -13.97 -9.15 -6.06
C LYS A 388 -14.56 -10.56 -6.14
N THR A 389 -15.61 -10.76 -6.94
CA THR A 389 -16.30 -12.06 -7.12
C THR A 389 -16.44 -12.38 -8.60
N ILE A 390 -16.41 -13.67 -8.95
CA ILE A 390 -16.63 -14.13 -10.33
C ILE A 390 -18.01 -13.68 -10.82
N ALA A 391 -19.06 -13.82 -9.99
CA ALA A 391 -20.41 -13.36 -10.31
C ALA A 391 -20.48 -11.85 -10.63
N GLY A 392 -19.78 -11.02 -9.87
CA GLY A 392 -19.72 -9.57 -10.10
C GLY A 392 -18.91 -9.17 -11.33
N LYS A 393 -17.85 -9.94 -11.69
CA LYS A 393 -17.20 -9.81 -12.99
C LYS A 393 -18.18 -10.17 -14.13
N THR A 394 -18.84 -11.32 -14.04
CA THR A 394 -19.79 -11.81 -15.06
C THR A 394 -20.98 -10.86 -15.28
N ASP A 395 -21.56 -10.28 -14.23
CA ASP A 395 -22.60 -9.25 -14.36
C ASP A 395 -22.10 -8.02 -15.15
N SER A 396 -20.90 -7.54 -14.81
CA SER A 396 -20.28 -6.38 -15.48
C SER A 396 -19.97 -6.69 -16.95
N ILE A 397 -19.46 -7.89 -17.23
CA ILE A 397 -19.24 -8.44 -18.58
C ILE A 397 -20.54 -8.45 -19.39
N ASN A 398 -21.61 -9.05 -18.85
CA ASN A 398 -22.90 -9.15 -19.52
C ASN A 398 -23.48 -7.77 -19.88
N LYS A 399 -23.27 -6.77 -19.01
CA LYS A 399 -23.66 -5.37 -19.27
C LYS A 399 -22.88 -4.76 -20.45
N VAL A 400 -21.57 -4.99 -20.57
CA VAL A 400 -20.76 -4.49 -21.71
C VAL A 400 -21.07 -5.26 -23.01
N GLU A 401 -21.27 -6.58 -22.96
CA GLU A 401 -21.77 -7.35 -24.12
C GLU A 401 -23.12 -6.81 -24.61
N ALA A 402 -24.02 -6.42 -23.70
CA ALA A 402 -25.30 -5.81 -24.05
C ALA A 402 -25.17 -4.40 -24.66
N ILE A 403 -24.14 -3.61 -24.30
CA ILE A 403 -23.84 -2.34 -24.98
C ILE A 403 -23.35 -2.62 -26.41
N LEU A 404 -22.34 -3.48 -26.58
CA LEU A 404 -21.79 -3.83 -27.89
C LEU A 404 -22.78 -4.54 -28.83
N LYS A 405 -23.79 -5.23 -28.29
CA LYS A 405 -24.87 -5.83 -29.09
C LYS A 405 -25.84 -4.78 -29.64
N GLU A 406 -26.04 -3.68 -28.92
CA GLU A 406 -26.97 -2.60 -29.26
C GLU A 406 -26.29 -1.48 -30.07
N TYR A 407 -25.00 -1.23 -29.80
CA TYR A 407 -24.17 -0.20 -30.42
C TYR A 407 -22.83 -0.80 -30.94
N PRO A 408 -22.86 -1.74 -31.91
CA PRO A 408 -21.67 -2.51 -32.34
C PRO A 408 -20.58 -1.69 -33.04
N SER A 409 -20.87 -0.45 -33.40
CA SER A 409 -19.95 0.48 -34.08
C SER A 409 -19.88 1.83 -33.38
N CYS A 410 -20.10 1.85 -32.05
CA CYS A 410 -19.87 3.06 -31.27
C CYS A 410 -18.38 3.42 -31.16
N SER A 411 -18.11 4.70 -30.88
CA SER A 411 -16.78 5.26 -30.64
C SER A 411 -15.92 4.44 -29.67
N LEU A 412 -16.54 3.93 -28.61
CA LEU A 412 -15.94 3.15 -27.52
C LEU A 412 -15.90 1.63 -27.77
N ALA A 413 -16.26 1.15 -28.97
CA ALA A 413 -16.43 -0.28 -29.21
C ALA A 413 -15.11 -1.07 -29.10
N ASP A 414 -13.97 -0.45 -29.40
CA ASP A 414 -12.65 -1.06 -29.28
C ASP A 414 -12.16 -1.11 -27.81
N ASP A 415 -12.33 -0.04 -27.03
CA ASP A 415 -12.15 0.00 -25.56
C ASP A 415 -13.01 -1.09 -24.89
N MET A 416 -14.29 -1.16 -25.22
CA MET A 416 -15.19 -2.19 -24.67
C MET A 416 -14.79 -3.62 -25.05
N LEU A 417 -14.30 -3.87 -26.26
CA LEU A 417 -13.76 -5.18 -26.65
C LEU A 417 -12.45 -5.50 -25.91
N TYR A 418 -11.52 -4.55 -25.81
CA TYR A 418 -10.27 -4.72 -25.05
C TYR A 418 -10.56 -5.01 -23.57
N TRP A 419 -11.48 -4.26 -22.97
CA TRP A 419 -11.93 -4.45 -21.59
C TRP A 419 -12.59 -5.82 -21.39
N LEU A 420 -13.49 -6.25 -22.29
CA LEU A 420 -14.10 -7.58 -22.23
C LEU A 420 -13.06 -8.70 -22.33
N ALA A 421 -12.12 -8.60 -23.25
CA ALA A 421 -11.09 -9.61 -23.46
C ALA A 421 -10.19 -9.77 -22.20
N ASN A 422 -9.78 -8.65 -21.59
CA ASN A 422 -9.08 -8.63 -20.30
C ASN A 422 -9.93 -9.26 -19.18
N ASN A 423 -11.23 -8.99 -19.14
CA ASN A 423 -12.12 -9.52 -18.10
C ASN A 423 -12.44 -11.01 -18.26
N TYR A 424 -12.39 -11.55 -19.48
CA TYR A 424 -12.58 -12.98 -19.72
C TYR A 424 -11.38 -13.84 -19.35
N GLN A 425 -10.17 -13.30 -19.18
CA GLN A 425 -8.96 -14.11 -18.94
C GLN A 425 -9.11 -15.11 -17.77
N ASP A 426 -9.74 -14.68 -16.67
CA ASP A 426 -10.00 -15.48 -15.47
C ASP A 426 -11.20 -16.45 -15.58
N ILE A 427 -12.06 -16.28 -16.57
CA ILE A 427 -13.42 -16.87 -16.63
C ILE A 427 -13.53 -17.86 -17.80
N ASP A 428 -13.18 -17.40 -19.00
CA ASP A 428 -13.05 -18.22 -20.21
C ASP A 428 -11.94 -17.63 -21.08
N TYR A 429 -10.74 -18.20 -20.94
CA TYR A 429 -9.57 -17.77 -21.70
C TYR A 429 -9.73 -17.94 -23.22
N LYS A 430 -10.63 -18.82 -23.69
CA LYS A 430 -10.90 -18.98 -25.12
C LYS A 430 -11.76 -17.83 -25.62
N LYS A 431 -12.80 -17.45 -24.86
CA LYS A 431 -13.61 -16.27 -25.17
C LYS A 431 -12.78 -14.98 -25.06
N SER A 432 -11.82 -14.91 -24.12
CA SER A 432 -10.83 -13.83 -24.07
C SER A 432 -10.07 -13.66 -25.40
N VAL A 433 -9.46 -14.74 -25.91
CA VAL A 433 -8.75 -14.73 -27.20
C VAL A 433 -9.68 -14.45 -28.38
N GLU A 434 -10.92 -14.96 -28.37
CA GLU A 434 -11.93 -14.65 -29.39
C GLU A 434 -12.23 -13.14 -29.44
N VAL A 435 -12.42 -12.50 -28.29
CA VAL A 435 -12.72 -11.06 -28.20
C VAL A 435 -11.49 -10.21 -28.58
N TYR A 436 -10.27 -10.57 -28.19
CA TYR A 436 -9.05 -9.89 -28.68
C TYR A 436 -8.90 -10.03 -30.21
N ARG A 437 -9.15 -11.22 -30.78
CA ARG A 437 -9.11 -11.42 -32.24
C ARG A 437 -10.21 -10.64 -32.95
N LYS A 438 -11.39 -10.49 -32.33
CA LYS A 438 -12.44 -9.60 -32.85
C LYS A 438 -11.98 -8.14 -32.85
N LEU A 439 -11.39 -7.65 -31.76
CA LEU A 439 -10.80 -6.31 -31.67
C LEU A 439 -9.77 -6.06 -32.79
N ILE A 440 -8.82 -6.97 -32.99
CA ILE A 440 -7.79 -6.89 -34.03
C ILE A 440 -8.39 -6.87 -35.45
N LYS A 441 -9.42 -7.68 -35.70
CA LYS A 441 -10.09 -7.79 -37.00
C LYS A 441 -11.00 -6.60 -37.31
N ASP A 442 -11.84 -6.21 -36.37
CA ASP A 442 -12.92 -5.24 -36.60
C ASP A 442 -12.46 -3.79 -36.38
N PHE A 443 -11.39 -3.55 -35.59
CA PHE A 443 -10.86 -2.23 -35.26
C PHE A 443 -9.32 -2.14 -35.45
N PRO A 444 -8.77 -2.42 -36.66
CA PRO A 444 -7.32 -2.53 -36.90
C PRO A 444 -6.52 -1.22 -36.78
N GLN A 445 -7.15 -0.10 -36.43
CA GLN A 445 -6.51 1.20 -36.13
C GLN A 445 -6.59 1.57 -34.64
N SER A 446 -7.12 0.68 -33.80
CA SER A 446 -7.24 0.89 -32.36
C SER A 446 -5.86 1.02 -31.68
N ILE A 447 -5.77 1.91 -30.69
CA ILE A 447 -4.59 2.02 -29.82
C ILE A 447 -4.30 0.72 -29.05
N TYR A 448 -5.28 -0.17 -28.92
CA TYR A 448 -5.17 -1.42 -28.17
C TYR A 448 -4.53 -2.57 -28.98
N ILE A 449 -4.35 -2.45 -30.31
CA ILE A 449 -3.91 -3.59 -31.15
C ILE A 449 -2.53 -4.14 -30.74
N GLN A 450 -1.57 -3.26 -30.44
CA GLN A 450 -0.23 -3.66 -29.99
C GLN A 450 -0.27 -4.50 -28.71
N ASN A 451 -1.16 -4.15 -27.77
CA ASN A 451 -1.33 -4.89 -26.52
C ASN A 451 -2.13 -6.17 -26.75
N ALA A 452 -3.27 -6.11 -27.46
CA ALA A 452 -4.15 -7.24 -27.71
C ALA A 452 -3.43 -8.44 -28.36
N VAL A 453 -2.52 -8.17 -29.31
CA VAL A 453 -1.69 -9.19 -29.98
C VAL A 453 -0.74 -9.89 -28.99
N LEU A 454 -0.21 -9.19 -28.00
CA LEU A 454 0.66 -9.77 -26.96
C LEU A 454 -0.14 -10.46 -25.85
N GLU A 455 -1.25 -9.87 -25.42
CA GLU A 455 -2.17 -10.42 -24.41
C GLU A 455 -2.73 -11.78 -24.83
N ILE A 456 -3.07 -12.00 -26.11
CA ILE A 456 -3.48 -13.33 -26.61
C ILE A 456 -2.45 -14.40 -26.25
N ALA A 457 -1.15 -14.11 -26.41
CA ALA A 457 -0.09 -15.05 -26.08
C ALA A 457 0.08 -15.24 -24.57
N ASP A 458 -0.03 -14.17 -23.78
CA ASP A 458 0.07 -14.23 -22.32
C ASP A 458 -1.13 -14.97 -21.69
N VAL A 459 -2.32 -14.86 -22.29
CA VAL A 459 -3.52 -15.65 -21.95
C VAL A 459 -3.29 -17.14 -22.23
N TYR A 460 -2.76 -17.50 -23.41
CA TYR A 460 -2.41 -18.89 -23.69
C TYR A 460 -1.28 -19.41 -22.78
N TYR A 461 -0.26 -18.60 -22.49
CA TYR A 461 0.84 -18.95 -21.58
C TYR A 461 0.32 -19.25 -20.17
N SER A 462 -0.53 -18.37 -19.63
CA SER A 462 -1.14 -18.51 -18.29
C SER A 462 -2.02 -19.76 -18.20
N ASN A 463 -2.74 -20.08 -19.29
CA ASN A 463 -3.54 -21.30 -19.43
C ASN A 463 -2.74 -22.52 -19.91
N ARG A 464 -1.40 -22.48 -19.79
CA ARG A 464 -0.43 -23.55 -20.07
C ARG A 464 -0.41 -24.04 -21.52
N GLN A 465 -1.04 -23.32 -22.44
CA GLN A 465 -1.06 -23.59 -23.88
C GLN A 465 0.21 -23.05 -24.56
N TYR A 466 1.38 -23.39 -24.03
CA TYR A 466 2.67 -22.78 -24.42
C TYR A 466 2.98 -22.90 -25.92
N ASN A 467 2.52 -23.97 -26.58
CA ASN A 467 2.67 -24.13 -28.03
C ASN A 467 1.89 -23.06 -28.82
N LEU A 468 0.68 -22.72 -28.36
CA LEU A 468 -0.13 -21.64 -28.95
C LEU A 468 0.52 -20.29 -28.65
N ALA A 469 0.92 -20.03 -27.40
CA ALA A 469 1.64 -18.80 -27.04
C ALA A 469 2.89 -18.55 -27.92
N VAL A 470 3.69 -19.59 -28.21
CA VAL A 470 4.83 -19.51 -29.14
C VAL A 470 4.42 -19.24 -30.59
N SER A 471 3.22 -19.68 -31.01
CA SER A 471 2.68 -19.39 -32.34
C SER A 471 2.26 -17.92 -32.46
N GLU A 472 1.42 -17.45 -31.54
CA GLU A 472 0.92 -16.06 -31.54
C GLU A 472 2.08 -15.06 -31.39
N LEU A 473 3.09 -15.35 -30.55
CA LEU A 473 4.28 -14.49 -30.42
C LEU A 473 5.14 -14.44 -31.70
N LYS A 474 5.12 -15.48 -32.54
CA LYS A 474 5.81 -15.43 -33.85
C LYS A 474 5.04 -14.60 -34.86
N GLU A 475 3.71 -14.64 -34.82
CA GLU A 475 2.84 -13.79 -35.65
C GLU A 475 2.95 -12.32 -35.22
N ALA A 476 2.87 -12.04 -33.92
CA ALA A 476 3.15 -10.73 -33.31
C ALA A 476 4.49 -10.15 -33.78
N LYS A 477 5.53 -10.99 -33.85
CA LYS A 477 6.88 -10.61 -34.31
C LYS A 477 6.93 -10.11 -35.76
N SER A 478 5.94 -10.47 -36.60
CA SER A 478 5.84 -10.00 -37.98
C SER A 478 4.95 -8.75 -38.16
N ILE A 479 4.22 -8.34 -37.11
CA ILE A 479 3.27 -7.22 -37.15
C ILE A 479 3.79 -6.01 -36.34
N LEU A 480 4.48 -6.25 -35.23
CA LEU A 480 4.85 -5.23 -34.24
C LEU A 480 6.24 -4.60 -34.49
N PRO A 481 6.46 -3.33 -34.07
CA PRO A 481 7.72 -2.61 -34.30
C PRO A 481 8.93 -3.22 -33.56
N ILE A 482 10.12 -2.87 -34.07
CA ILE A 482 11.43 -3.45 -33.69
C ILE A 482 11.71 -3.39 -32.18
N GLU A 483 11.23 -2.36 -31.49
CA GLU A 483 11.35 -2.18 -30.04
C GLU A 483 10.72 -3.32 -29.21
N ASN A 484 9.62 -3.90 -29.68
CA ASN A 484 8.92 -5.00 -28.98
C ASN A 484 9.64 -6.34 -29.11
N LEU A 485 10.60 -6.48 -30.04
CA LEU A 485 11.24 -7.76 -30.34
C LEU A 485 12.02 -8.34 -29.15
N GLY A 486 12.50 -7.50 -28.23
CA GLY A 486 13.17 -7.93 -27.00
C GLY A 486 12.25 -8.75 -26.09
N ASP A 487 11.08 -8.20 -25.74
CA ASP A 487 10.07 -8.88 -24.91
C ASP A 487 9.52 -10.12 -25.61
N ILE A 488 9.15 -10.01 -26.89
CA ILE A 488 8.62 -11.12 -27.69
C ILE A 488 9.60 -12.31 -27.71
N ASN A 489 10.89 -12.06 -27.94
CA ASN A 489 11.91 -13.13 -27.89
C ASN A 489 12.04 -13.73 -26.46
N GLY A 490 11.92 -12.91 -25.42
CA GLY A 490 11.92 -13.34 -24.02
C GLY A 490 10.74 -14.27 -23.69
N LYS A 491 9.51 -13.86 -24.06
CA LYS A 491 8.27 -14.64 -23.88
C LYS A 491 8.28 -15.93 -24.70
N ILE A 492 8.81 -15.92 -25.92
CA ILE A 492 9.03 -17.14 -26.71
C ILE A 492 9.99 -18.08 -25.97
N ALA A 493 11.15 -17.58 -25.51
CA ALA A 493 12.12 -18.39 -24.79
C ALA A 493 11.56 -18.97 -23.48
N GLN A 494 10.77 -18.20 -22.74
CA GLN A 494 10.08 -18.64 -21.53
C GLN A 494 9.05 -19.75 -21.81
N SER A 495 8.22 -19.56 -22.84
CA SER A 495 7.25 -20.56 -23.30
C SER A 495 7.94 -21.85 -23.77
N MET A 496 9.03 -21.73 -24.54
CA MET A 496 9.85 -22.87 -24.96
C MET A 496 10.51 -23.60 -23.79
N ARG A 497 11.00 -22.90 -22.74
CA ARG A 497 11.50 -23.56 -21.52
C ARG A 497 10.41 -24.40 -20.85
N ASN A 498 9.17 -23.90 -20.79
CA ASN A 498 8.05 -24.68 -20.28
C ASN A 498 7.71 -25.89 -21.17
N ILE A 499 7.71 -25.75 -22.49
CA ILE A 499 7.48 -26.88 -23.43
C ILE A 499 8.50 -28.00 -23.17
N HIS A 500 9.80 -27.68 -23.14
CA HIS A 500 10.85 -28.66 -22.84
C HIS A 500 10.66 -29.31 -21.46
N ARG A 501 10.25 -28.53 -20.45
CA ARG A 501 9.98 -29.03 -19.09
C ARG A 501 8.86 -30.08 -19.05
N TYR A 502 7.80 -29.92 -19.85
CA TYR A 502 6.74 -30.95 -19.96
C TYR A 502 7.24 -32.20 -20.71
N TRP A 503 8.04 -32.04 -21.77
CA TRP A 503 8.67 -33.16 -22.46
C TRP A 503 9.60 -33.99 -21.57
N ILE A 504 10.46 -33.34 -20.78
CA ILE A 504 11.37 -34.04 -19.85
C ILE A 504 10.56 -34.75 -18.76
N ALA A 505 9.50 -34.14 -18.21
CA ALA A 505 8.63 -34.80 -17.25
C ALA A 505 7.93 -36.04 -17.84
N GLY A 506 7.46 -35.95 -19.10
CA GLY A 506 6.90 -37.10 -19.83
C GLY A 506 7.91 -38.23 -20.03
N LEU A 507 9.16 -37.89 -20.39
CA LEU A 507 10.27 -38.85 -20.52
C LEU A 507 10.60 -39.53 -19.18
N CYS A 508 10.68 -38.76 -18.09
CA CYS A 508 10.89 -39.31 -16.74
C CYS A 508 9.76 -40.25 -16.33
N TRP A 509 8.51 -39.91 -16.61
CA TRP A 509 7.37 -40.82 -16.39
C TRP A 509 7.44 -42.08 -17.24
N ALA A 510 7.79 -41.98 -18.52
CA ALA A 510 7.94 -43.14 -19.40
C ALA A 510 9.03 -44.11 -18.89
N ILE A 511 10.15 -43.59 -18.39
CA ILE A 511 11.23 -44.39 -17.77
C ILE A 511 10.75 -45.09 -16.48
N VAL A 512 10.04 -44.36 -15.60
CA VAL A 512 9.48 -44.92 -14.36
C VAL A 512 8.44 -46.00 -14.66
N LEU A 513 7.47 -45.72 -15.54
CA LEU A 513 6.41 -46.66 -15.91
C LEU A 513 6.97 -47.88 -16.66
N GLY A 514 7.94 -47.69 -17.56
CA GLY A 514 8.65 -48.79 -18.23
C GLY A 514 9.43 -49.67 -17.26
N SER A 515 10.01 -49.09 -16.20
CA SER A 515 10.66 -49.84 -15.11
C SER A 515 9.64 -50.67 -14.32
N LEU A 516 8.51 -50.07 -13.94
CA LEU A 516 7.42 -50.79 -13.24
C LEU A 516 6.81 -51.91 -14.10
N LEU A 517 6.61 -51.67 -15.40
CA LEU A 517 6.19 -52.68 -16.36
C LEU A 517 7.22 -53.82 -16.50
N SER A 518 8.52 -53.49 -16.48
CA SER A 518 9.58 -54.50 -16.50
C SER A 518 9.51 -55.43 -15.28
N ILE A 519 9.15 -54.92 -14.09
CA ILE A 519 8.93 -55.75 -12.90
C ILE A 519 7.72 -56.68 -13.09
N LEU A 520 6.62 -56.18 -13.65
CA LEU A 520 5.42 -56.98 -13.94
C LEU A 520 5.69 -58.11 -14.97
N LEU A 521 6.54 -57.85 -15.97
CA LEU A 521 6.93 -58.82 -16.99
C LEU A 521 7.94 -59.85 -16.47
N LEU A 522 8.95 -59.42 -15.71
CA LEU A 522 9.98 -60.29 -15.13
C LEU A 522 9.43 -61.21 -14.01
N LYS A 523 8.29 -60.86 -13.41
CA LYS A 523 7.63 -61.58 -12.30
C LYS A 523 8.63 -62.06 -11.22
N PRO A 524 9.52 -61.18 -10.71
CA PRO A 524 10.52 -61.59 -9.73
C PRO A 524 9.82 -62.10 -8.46
N LYS A 525 10.43 -63.08 -7.78
CA LYS A 525 10.00 -63.42 -6.41
C LYS A 525 10.27 -62.21 -5.51
N ILE A 526 9.19 -61.52 -5.15
CA ILE A 526 9.16 -60.39 -4.22
C ILE A 526 9.13 -60.95 -2.81
N THR A 527 10.00 -60.45 -1.93
CA THR A 527 10.05 -60.81 -0.51
C THR A 527 10.06 -59.57 0.37
N LEU A 528 9.66 -59.70 1.64
CA LEU A 528 9.68 -58.57 2.59
C LEU A 528 11.10 -57.97 2.78
N SER A 529 12.15 -58.77 2.53
CA SER A 529 13.53 -58.31 2.54
C SER A 529 13.91 -57.41 1.36
N ASP A 530 13.24 -57.49 0.21
CA ASP A 530 13.48 -56.59 -0.92
C ASP A 530 13.16 -55.13 -0.55
N PHE A 531 12.14 -54.90 0.29
CA PHE A 531 11.72 -53.57 0.77
C PHE A 531 12.58 -53.00 1.91
N LYS A 532 13.43 -53.83 2.55
CA LYS A 532 14.16 -53.43 3.76
C LYS A 532 15.08 -52.22 3.55
N THR A 533 15.70 -52.11 2.39
CA THR A 533 16.54 -50.95 2.03
C THR A 533 15.70 -49.69 1.84
N SER A 534 14.59 -49.78 1.10
CA SER A 534 13.64 -48.68 0.88
C SER A 534 13.11 -48.11 2.20
N GLY A 535 12.68 -48.97 3.14
CA GLY A 535 12.22 -48.53 4.46
C GLY A 535 13.30 -47.81 5.29
N ILE A 536 14.57 -48.21 5.17
CA ILE A 536 15.70 -47.53 5.82
C ILE A 536 15.95 -46.15 5.17
N HIS A 537 15.92 -46.06 3.84
CA HIS A 537 16.06 -44.77 3.14
C HIS A 537 14.90 -43.82 3.44
N LEU A 538 13.66 -44.32 3.47
CA LEU A 538 12.47 -43.54 3.82
C LEU A 538 12.59 -42.95 5.23
N LEU A 539 12.95 -43.79 6.22
CA LEU A 539 13.16 -43.35 7.60
C LEU A 539 14.30 -42.32 7.71
N PHE A 540 15.43 -42.57 7.04
CA PHE A 540 16.58 -41.67 7.02
C PHE A 540 16.20 -40.29 6.45
N TYR A 541 15.60 -40.26 5.26
CA TYR A 541 15.17 -39.01 4.64
C TYR A 541 14.11 -38.28 5.48
N PHE A 542 13.17 -38.99 6.09
CA PHE A 542 12.15 -38.38 6.95
C PHE A 542 12.75 -37.78 8.22
N VAL A 543 13.76 -38.43 8.83
CA VAL A 543 14.52 -37.87 9.97
C VAL A 543 15.32 -36.64 9.53
N CYS A 544 16.02 -36.68 8.39
CA CYS A 544 16.73 -35.52 7.86
C CYS A 544 15.78 -34.34 7.58
N PHE A 545 14.61 -34.59 7.00
CA PHE A 545 13.58 -33.57 6.79
C PHE A 545 13.04 -33.01 8.11
N GLY A 546 12.74 -33.86 9.09
CA GLY A 546 12.35 -33.43 10.43
C GLY A 546 13.39 -32.50 11.08
N ILE A 547 14.69 -32.81 10.94
CA ILE A 547 15.79 -31.96 11.43
C ILE A 547 15.83 -30.61 10.68
N VAL A 548 15.70 -30.60 9.36
CA VAL A 548 15.66 -29.34 8.57
C VAL A 548 14.46 -28.49 8.93
N VAL A 549 13.27 -29.10 9.07
CA VAL A 549 12.03 -28.44 9.50
C VAL A 549 12.19 -27.85 10.91
N LEU A 550 12.70 -28.62 11.88
CA LEU A 550 12.84 -28.17 13.27
C LEU A 550 13.89 -27.06 13.46
N LEU A 551 14.92 -27.00 12.61
CA LEU A 551 16.01 -26.03 12.72
C LEU A 551 15.84 -24.80 11.81
N TRP A 552 15.08 -24.89 10.71
CA TRP A 552 15.03 -23.88 9.64
C TRP A 552 13.62 -23.69 9.03
N PHE A 553 12.53 -23.93 9.79
CA PHE A 553 11.14 -23.87 9.29
C PHE A 553 10.83 -22.62 8.45
N ASP A 554 11.14 -21.44 8.97
CA ASP A 554 10.83 -20.16 8.32
C ASP A 554 11.59 -19.94 7.00
N LEU A 555 12.72 -20.63 6.80
CA LEU A 555 13.53 -20.54 5.58
C LEU A 555 13.15 -21.58 4.52
N PHE A 556 12.64 -22.75 4.93
CA PHE A 556 12.34 -23.87 4.03
C PHE A 556 10.87 -24.31 3.99
N SER A 557 9.96 -23.60 4.66
CA SER A 557 8.51 -23.81 4.53
C SER A 557 8.03 -23.93 3.07
N PRO A 558 8.51 -23.13 2.10
CA PRO A 558 8.19 -23.31 0.68
C PRO A 558 8.65 -24.62 0.03
N LEU A 559 9.68 -25.28 0.59
CA LEU A 559 10.17 -26.58 0.09
C LEU A 559 9.43 -27.77 0.70
N ILE A 560 8.55 -27.57 1.69
CA ILE A 560 7.79 -28.67 2.32
C ILE A 560 7.02 -29.51 1.29
N PRO A 561 6.28 -28.96 0.30
CA PRO A 561 5.61 -29.77 -0.72
C PRO A 561 6.60 -30.56 -1.59
N PHE A 562 7.72 -29.94 -1.98
CA PHE A 562 8.77 -30.60 -2.76
C PHE A 562 9.37 -31.79 -2.02
N ILE A 563 9.76 -31.59 -0.76
CA ILE A 563 10.42 -32.63 0.04
C ILE A 563 9.43 -33.74 0.40
N ALA A 564 8.17 -33.40 0.72
CA ALA A 564 7.11 -34.38 0.97
C ALA A 564 6.81 -35.27 -0.25
N LEU A 565 6.95 -34.75 -1.47
CA LEU A 565 6.83 -35.54 -2.71
C LEU A 565 8.11 -36.30 -3.06
N ALA A 566 9.29 -35.69 -2.88
CA ALA A 566 10.57 -36.29 -3.24
C ALA A 566 10.94 -37.49 -2.35
N ILE A 567 10.67 -37.43 -1.05
CA ILE A 567 11.10 -38.45 -0.08
C ILE A 567 10.51 -39.85 -0.38
N PRO A 568 9.17 -40.02 -0.57
CA PRO A 568 8.60 -41.30 -0.95
C PRO A 568 9.16 -41.82 -2.28
N LEU A 569 9.25 -40.97 -3.30
CA LEU A 569 9.70 -41.35 -4.63
C LEU A 569 11.17 -41.81 -4.63
N LEU A 570 12.07 -41.05 -4.00
CA LEU A 570 13.49 -41.42 -3.86
C LEU A 570 13.66 -42.70 -3.02
N SER A 571 12.82 -42.91 -2.00
CA SER A 571 12.86 -44.15 -1.21
C SER A 571 12.51 -45.42 -2.00
N ALA A 572 11.78 -45.32 -3.12
CA ALA A 572 11.38 -46.45 -3.95
C ALA A 572 12.51 -46.94 -4.89
N VAL A 573 13.48 -46.08 -5.21
CA VAL A 573 14.58 -46.35 -6.16
C VAL A 573 15.31 -47.68 -5.89
N PRO A 574 15.74 -48.02 -4.65
CA PRO A 574 16.51 -49.24 -4.38
C PRO A 574 15.70 -50.54 -4.53
N VAL A 575 14.36 -50.46 -4.43
CA VAL A 575 13.44 -51.57 -4.67
C VAL A 575 13.24 -51.78 -6.16
N ILE A 576 12.95 -50.71 -6.92
CA ILE A 576 12.71 -50.81 -8.36
C ILE A 576 13.97 -51.33 -9.07
N SER A 577 15.13 -50.75 -8.80
CA SER A 577 16.40 -51.24 -9.35
C SER A 577 16.78 -52.63 -8.81
N GLY A 578 16.44 -52.91 -7.55
CA GLY A 578 16.67 -54.19 -6.90
C GLY A 578 15.93 -55.33 -7.57
N LEU A 579 14.64 -55.15 -7.87
CA LEU A 579 13.78 -56.16 -8.49
C LEU A 579 14.15 -56.43 -9.96
N ILE A 580 14.56 -55.40 -10.70
CA ILE A 580 14.94 -55.52 -12.13
C ILE A 580 16.34 -56.11 -12.29
N ALA A 581 17.31 -55.69 -11.46
CA ALA A 581 18.72 -56.02 -11.64
C ALA A 581 19.30 -56.90 -10.51
N LYS A 582 18.54 -57.90 -10.01
CA LYS A 582 18.90 -58.75 -8.84
C LYS A 582 20.30 -59.39 -8.89
N GLN A 583 20.94 -59.51 -10.06
CA GLN A 583 22.28 -60.12 -10.23
C GLN A 583 23.32 -59.25 -10.97
N LYS A 584 22.98 -58.05 -11.49
CA LYS A 584 23.90 -57.22 -12.30
C LYS A 584 24.18 -55.88 -11.61
N LEU A 585 25.28 -55.80 -10.86
CA LEU A 585 25.65 -54.63 -10.04
C LEU A 585 25.71 -53.33 -10.86
N LEU A 586 26.42 -53.31 -11.99
CA LEU A 586 26.51 -52.12 -12.86
C LEU A 586 25.16 -51.65 -13.39
N LEU A 587 24.29 -52.58 -13.80
CA LEU A 587 22.93 -52.28 -14.26
C LEU A 587 22.09 -51.69 -13.12
N LYS A 588 22.22 -52.23 -11.90
CA LYS A 588 21.53 -51.72 -10.70
C LYS A 588 22.00 -50.30 -10.33
N ILE A 589 23.30 -50.01 -10.46
CA ILE A 589 23.86 -48.68 -10.22
C ILE A 589 23.36 -47.67 -11.26
N GLY A 590 23.43 -48.00 -12.56
CA GLY A 590 22.93 -47.13 -13.62
C GLY A 590 21.43 -46.84 -13.47
N LEU A 591 20.63 -47.86 -13.20
CA LEU A 591 19.19 -47.73 -12.99
C LEU A 591 18.85 -46.94 -11.70
N ASN A 592 19.64 -47.07 -10.63
CA ASN A 592 19.53 -46.20 -9.45
C ASN A 592 19.72 -44.73 -9.82
N VAL A 593 20.77 -44.38 -10.56
CA VAL A 593 21.05 -42.99 -10.96
C VAL A 593 19.94 -42.44 -11.84
N ILE A 594 19.52 -43.19 -12.86
CA ILE A 594 18.45 -42.79 -13.79
C ILE A 594 17.12 -42.55 -13.04
N LEU A 595 16.70 -43.49 -12.18
CA LEU A 595 15.45 -43.33 -11.42
C LEU A 595 15.54 -42.21 -10.38
N THR A 596 16.70 -42.00 -9.75
CA THR A 596 16.94 -40.88 -8.83
C THR A 596 16.74 -39.54 -9.55
N LEU A 597 17.35 -39.37 -10.72
CA LEU A 597 17.20 -38.16 -11.53
C LEU A 597 15.74 -37.99 -12.02
N CYS A 598 15.09 -39.06 -12.47
CA CYS A 598 13.70 -39.01 -12.92
C CYS A 598 12.74 -38.62 -11.79
N PHE A 599 12.85 -39.23 -10.60
CA PHE A 599 12.00 -38.90 -9.47
C PHE A 599 12.28 -37.51 -8.88
N LEU A 600 13.55 -37.08 -8.85
CA LEU A 600 13.90 -35.71 -8.47
C LEU A 600 13.28 -34.70 -9.44
N TYR A 601 13.36 -34.96 -10.75
CA TYR A 601 12.76 -34.10 -11.77
C TYR A 601 11.23 -34.11 -11.70
N ILE A 602 10.59 -35.26 -11.48
CA ILE A 602 9.14 -35.37 -11.29
C ILE A 602 8.70 -34.58 -10.04
N ALA A 603 9.42 -34.71 -8.92
CA ALA A 603 9.11 -33.95 -7.71
C ALA A 603 9.23 -32.43 -7.94
N ILE A 604 10.32 -31.97 -8.57
CA ILE A 604 10.48 -30.57 -9.02
C ILE A 604 9.31 -30.17 -9.93
N PHE A 605 8.97 -31.00 -10.93
CA PHE A 605 7.97 -30.67 -11.94
C PHE A 605 6.58 -30.41 -11.35
N TYR A 606 6.13 -31.19 -10.37
CA TYR A 606 4.80 -31.00 -9.78
C TYR A 606 4.73 -29.94 -8.67
N THR A 607 5.85 -29.58 -8.04
CA THR A 607 5.84 -28.56 -6.97
C THR A 607 6.36 -27.18 -7.41
N TYR A 608 6.96 -27.05 -8.59
CA TYR A 608 7.35 -25.74 -9.14
C TYR A 608 6.25 -25.06 -9.95
N ILE A 609 5.91 -23.83 -9.57
CA ILE A 609 5.39 -22.85 -10.54
C ILE A 609 6.27 -21.58 -10.57
N HIS A 610 6.76 -21.08 -9.42
CA HIS A 610 7.46 -19.78 -9.36
C HIS A 610 8.84 -19.72 -8.64
N TRP A 611 9.43 -20.85 -8.20
CA TRP A 611 10.55 -20.82 -7.25
C TRP A 611 11.98 -20.61 -7.80
N LEU A 612 12.21 -20.69 -9.12
CA LEU A 612 13.57 -20.55 -9.69
C LEU A 612 14.18 -19.13 -9.55
N ILE A 613 13.34 -18.11 -9.37
CA ILE A 613 13.76 -16.71 -9.14
C ILE A 613 14.69 -16.60 -7.92
N VAL A 614 14.57 -17.49 -6.93
CA VAL A 614 15.38 -17.49 -5.69
C VAL A 614 16.85 -17.89 -5.94
N PHE A 615 17.16 -18.57 -7.04
CA PHE A 615 18.51 -19.03 -7.37
C PHE A 615 19.14 -18.37 -8.61
N GLY A 616 18.39 -17.54 -9.34
CA GLY A 616 18.92 -16.81 -10.51
C GLY A 616 19.30 -17.69 -11.71
N LEU A 617 18.54 -18.77 -11.94
CA LEU A 617 18.73 -19.78 -13.00
C LEU A 617 17.51 -19.90 -13.92
#